data_AF-A0A1B1UIY5-F1
#
_entry.id   AF-A0A1B1UIY5-F1
#
_cell.length_a   1.000
_cell.length_b   1.000
_cell.length_c   1.000
_cell.angle_alpha   90.00
_cell.angle_beta   90.00
_cell.angle_gamma   90.00
#
_symmetry.space_group_name_H-M   'P 1'
#
loop_
_entity.id
_entity.type
_entity.pdbx_description
1 polymer ?
#
loop_
_entity_poly.entity_id
_entity_poly.type
_entity_poly.pdbx_seq_one_letter_code
_entity_poly.pdbx_strand_id
1 'polypeptide(L)'
;MLPLAKFWTWLGNYFVPLAVAWGYFVRNGPDQGVQISRAYWGLAVSLLVGVLLISTLSLYIKKARSAKAIAIPPNTTFESESDRNLVLSWGSAVTYILTLITALIVFGKRYSDSKIHAWEKNTSLVDSFWGSRAVTFTRSCNESSCYAMGNRFGADGKPLEYVDQYLPYVTDPALALLGLLLFVSIVVLLVTIFRKPPASLEQNDY
;
A
#
# COMPACT_ATOMS: atom_id res chain seq x y z
N MET A 1 16.45 -15.24 -11.97
CA MET A 1 14.98 -15.13 -11.72
C MET A 1 14.62 -15.43 -10.27
N LEU A 2 15.33 -16.37 -9.62
CA LEU A 2 15.10 -16.78 -8.22
C LEU A 2 15.09 -15.65 -7.15
N PRO A 3 15.98 -14.63 -7.17
CA PRO A 3 15.94 -13.59 -6.13
C PRO A 3 14.66 -12.74 -6.15
N LEU A 4 14.14 -12.43 -7.35
CA LEU A 4 12.87 -11.71 -7.51
C LEU A 4 11.70 -12.55 -7.01
N ALA A 5 11.73 -13.85 -7.29
CA ALA A 5 10.72 -14.79 -6.82
C ALA A 5 10.71 -14.89 -5.28
N LYS A 6 11.90 -14.96 -4.67
CA LYS A 6 12.07 -14.98 -3.22
C LYS A 6 11.57 -13.69 -2.58
N PHE A 7 11.98 -12.54 -3.09
CA PHE A 7 11.54 -11.25 -2.58
C PHE A 7 10.02 -11.07 -2.66
N TRP A 8 9.41 -11.40 -3.80
CA TRP A 8 7.97 -11.25 -3.98
C TRP A 8 7.17 -12.15 -3.02
N THR A 9 7.60 -13.41 -2.87
CA THR A 9 6.90 -14.37 -2.00
C THR A 9 7.08 -14.02 -0.53
N TRP A 10 8.30 -13.64 -0.14
CA TRP A 10 8.60 -13.15 1.21
C TRP A 10 7.73 -11.95 1.54
N LEU A 11 7.76 -10.90 0.72
CA LEU A 11 6.97 -9.69 0.95
C LEU A 11 5.47 -9.98 1.09
N GLY A 12 4.90 -10.81 0.20
CA GLY A 12 3.49 -11.20 0.28
C GLY A 12 3.16 -11.97 1.57
N ASN A 13 3.98 -12.96 1.93
CA ASN A 13 3.78 -13.78 3.13
C ASN A 13 3.84 -12.97 4.43
N TYR A 14 4.71 -11.95 4.52
CA TYR A 14 4.74 -11.07 5.69
C TYR A 14 3.61 -10.05 5.69
N PHE A 15 3.25 -9.53 4.52
CA PHE A 15 2.21 -8.50 4.43
C PHE A 15 0.82 -9.02 4.77
N VAL A 16 0.45 -10.23 4.33
CA VAL A 16 -0.90 -10.77 4.57
C VAL A 16 -1.29 -10.81 6.06
N PRO A 17 -0.55 -11.48 6.97
CA PRO A 17 -0.90 -11.50 8.38
C PRO A 17 -0.83 -10.11 9.02
N LEU A 18 0.14 -9.28 8.60
CA LEU A 18 0.25 -7.90 9.07
C LEU A 18 -0.99 -7.07 8.71
N ALA A 19 -1.45 -7.13 7.46
CA ALA A 19 -2.62 -6.40 6.99
C ALA A 19 -3.90 -6.85 7.71
N VAL A 20 -4.05 -8.15 7.97
CA VAL A 20 -5.19 -8.69 8.73
C VAL A 20 -5.17 -8.20 10.18
N ALA A 21 -4.05 -8.35 10.88
CA ALA A 21 -3.92 -7.94 12.27
C ALA A 21 -4.12 -6.42 12.42
N TRP A 22 -3.54 -5.63 11.51
CA TRP A 22 -3.67 -4.17 11.52
C TRP A 22 -5.09 -3.73 11.19
N GLY A 23 -5.73 -4.37 10.20
CA GLY A 23 -7.14 -4.13 9.88
C GLY A 23 -8.07 -4.40 11.06
N TYR A 24 -7.82 -5.49 11.80
CA TYR A 24 -8.56 -5.78 13.05
C TYR A 24 -8.34 -4.69 14.11
N PHE A 25 -7.10 -4.24 14.30
CA PHE A 25 -6.78 -3.18 15.26
C PHE A 25 -7.48 -1.85 14.91
N VAL A 26 -7.44 -1.44 13.63
CA VAL A 26 -8.08 -0.21 13.16
C VAL A 26 -9.60 -0.27 13.30
N ARG A 27 -10.19 -1.46 13.19
CA ARG A 27 -11.64 -1.67 13.35
C ARG A 27 -12.09 -1.65 14.81
N ASN A 28 -11.31 -2.22 15.73
CA ASN A 28 -11.73 -2.50 17.10
C ASN A 28 -11.02 -1.68 18.18
N GLY A 29 -10.13 -0.75 17.81
CA GLY A 29 -9.42 0.09 18.78
C GLY A 29 -10.36 0.97 19.62
N PRO A 30 -9.94 1.43 20.80
CA PRO A 30 -10.80 2.24 21.67
C PRO A 30 -10.90 3.71 21.22
N ASP A 31 -9.81 4.28 20.69
CA ASP A 31 -9.69 5.72 20.44
C ASP A 31 -9.71 6.08 18.95
N GLN A 32 -10.63 6.97 18.58
CA GLN A 32 -10.84 7.35 17.19
C GLN A 32 -9.61 8.03 16.55
N GLY A 33 -8.93 8.94 17.24
CA GLY A 33 -7.74 9.62 16.70
C GLY A 33 -6.58 8.66 16.42
N VAL A 34 -6.36 7.71 17.34
CA VAL A 34 -5.35 6.66 17.17
C VAL A 34 -5.70 5.77 15.98
N GLN A 35 -6.96 5.32 15.86
CA GLN A 35 -7.38 4.51 14.72
C GLN A 35 -7.17 5.22 13.38
N ILE A 36 -7.43 6.52 13.29
CA ILE A 36 -7.23 7.31 12.06
C ILE A 36 -5.74 7.41 11.71
N SER A 37 -4.89 7.74 12.70
CA SER A 37 -3.43 7.78 12.53
C SER A 37 -2.89 6.43 12.04
N ARG A 38 -3.37 5.33 12.63
CA ARG A 38 -2.99 3.97 12.24
C ARG A 38 -3.53 3.57 10.87
N ALA A 39 -4.71 4.05 10.48
CA ALA A 39 -5.25 3.82 9.14
C ALA A 39 -4.43 4.51 8.07
N TYR A 40 -3.92 5.72 8.34
CA TYR A 40 -2.98 6.39 7.42
C TYR A 40 -1.72 5.57 7.18
N TRP A 41 -1.07 5.11 8.25
CA TRP A 41 0.11 4.25 8.12
C TRP A 41 -0.20 2.92 7.44
N GLY A 42 -1.33 2.31 7.75
CA GLY A 42 -1.81 1.11 7.06
C GLY A 42 -1.99 1.35 5.56
N LEU A 43 -2.54 2.50 5.17
CA LEU A 43 -2.67 2.91 3.77
C LEU A 43 -1.31 3.13 3.10
N ALA A 44 -0.40 3.88 3.75
CA ALA A 44 0.94 4.14 3.23
C ALA A 44 1.73 2.84 3.01
N VAL A 45 1.71 1.93 4.00
CA VAL A 45 2.34 0.61 3.91
C VAL A 45 1.70 -0.23 2.81
N SER A 46 0.38 -0.24 2.70
CA SER A 46 -0.32 -0.97 1.64
C SER A 46 0.07 -0.48 0.25
N LEU A 47 0.12 0.84 0.03
CA LEU A 47 0.55 1.43 -1.24
C LEU A 47 2.01 1.03 -1.55
N LEU A 48 2.92 1.17 -0.58
CA LEU A 48 4.32 0.81 -0.74
C LEU A 48 4.50 -0.68 -1.09
N VAL A 49 3.85 -1.57 -0.34
CA VAL A 49 3.89 -3.01 -0.61
C VAL A 49 3.31 -3.32 -1.99
N GLY A 50 2.22 -2.66 -2.38
CA GLY A 50 1.65 -2.80 -3.72
C GLY A 50 2.64 -2.41 -4.82
N VAL A 51 3.32 -1.27 -4.67
CA VAL A 51 4.38 -0.82 -5.60
C VAL A 51 5.47 -1.89 -5.72
N LEU A 52 5.97 -2.39 -4.60
CA LEU A 52 7.05 -3.37 -4.56
C LEU A 52 6.63 -4.71 -5.17
N LEU A 53 5.45 -5.24 -4.83
CA LEU A 53 4.94 -6.50 -5.37
C LEU A 53 4.74 -6.42 -6.89
N ILE A 54 4.08 -5.35 -7.37
CA ILE A 54 3.77 -5.18 -8.81
C ILE A 54 5.05 -4.92 -9.62
N SER A 55 5.98 -4.11 -9.10
CA SER A 55 7.27 -3.85 -9.74
C SER A 55 8.10 -5.13 -9.83
N THR A 56 8.17 -5.90 -8.75
CA THR A 56 8.91 -7.17 -8.72
C THR A 56 8.31 -8.17 -9.69
N LEU A 57 6.98 -8.28 -9.76
CA LEU A 57 6.29 -9.15 -10.72
C LEU A 57 6.56 -8.72 -12.17
N SER A 58 6.53 -7.42 -12.45
CA SER A 58 6.83 -6.86 -13.77
C SER A 58 8.26 -7.21 -14.21
N LEU A 59 9.24 -7.01 -13.32
CA LEU A 59 10.64 -7.36 -13.57
C LEU A 59 10.82 -8.87 -13.76
N TYR A 60 10.10 -9.68 -12.99
CA TYR A 60 10.11 -11.12 -13.12
C TYR A 60 9.61 -11.57 -14.50
N ILE A 61 8.46 -11.05 -14.96
CA ILE A 61 7.90 -11.37 -16.27
C ILE A 61 8.85 -10.94 -17.40
N LYS A 62 9.45 -9.74 -17.30
CA LYS A 62 10.45 -9.27 -18.28
C LYS A 62 11.64 -10.23 -18.39
N LYS A 63 12.19 -10.66 -17.25
CA LYS A 63 13.33 -11.62 -17.22
C LYS A 63 12.94 -13.01 -17.71
N ALA A 64 11.75 -13.51 -17.36
CA ALA A 64 11.26 -14.79 -17.86
C ALA A 64 11.15 -14.78 -19.40
N ARG A 65 10.61 -13.69 -19.97
CA ARG A 65 10.50 -13.52 -21.42
C ARG A 65 11.85 -13.42 -22.12
N SER A 66 12.82 -12.68 -21.56
CA SER A 66 14.16 -12.61 -22.16
C SER A 66 14.87 -13.96 -22.16
N ALA A 67 14.56 -14.81 -21.18
CA ALA A 67 15.07 -16.18 -21.07
C ALA A 67 14.22 -17.22 -21.82
N LYS A 68 13.16 -16.80 -22.54
CA LYS A 68 12.16 -17.70 -23.18
C LYS A 68 11.55 -18.74 -22.21
N ALA A 69 11.44 -18.39 -20.93
CA ALA A 69 10.90 -19.24 -19.87
C ALA A 69 9.40 -18.95 -19.62
N ILE A 70 8.68 -19.93 -19.08
CA ILE A 70 7.27 -19.78 -18.71
C ILE A 70 7.15 -18.82 -17.52
N ALA A 71 6.34 -17.78 -17.67
CA ALA A 71 6.08 -16.79 -16.62
C ALA A 71 5.03 -17.31 -15.61
N ILE A 72 5.40 -18.28 -14.78
CA ILE A 72 4.59 -18.72 -13.63
C ILE A 72 4.85 -17.75 -12.47
N PRO A 73 3.81 -17.23 -11.78
CA PRO A 73 4.00 -16.42 -10.59
C PRO A 73 4.93 -17.10 -9.57
N PRO A 74 5.78 -16.34 -8.88
CA PRO A 74 6.73 -16.95 -7.98
C PRO A 74 6.04 -17.54 -6.75
N ASN A 75 6.43 -18.76 -6.38
CA ASN A 75 6.10 -19.36 -5.09
C ASN A 75 7.33 -20.12 -4.58
N THR A 76 7.77 -19.82 -3.37
CA THR A 76 9.01 -20.34 -2.77
C THR A 76 8.82 -21.58 -1.92
N THR A 77 7.61 -22.13 -1.75
CA THR A 77 7.49 -23.48 -1.12
C THR A 77 8.19 -24.56 -1.94
N PHE A 78 8.56 -24.27 -3.19
CA PHE A 78 9.28 -25.19 -4.08
C PHE A 78 10.50 -24.46 -4.66
N GLU A 79 11.70 -24.77 -4.13
CA GLU A 79 12.92 -24.03 -4.43
C GLU A 79 13.54 -24.36 -5.82
N SER A 80 13.08 -25.40 -6.50
CA SER A 80 13.52 -25.78 -7.84
C SER A 80 12.45 -25.46 -8.90
N GLU A 81 12.85 -25.09 -10.13
CA GLU A 81 11.90 -24.89 -11.23
C GLU A 81 11.12 -26.17 -11.57
N SER A 82 11.67 -27.35 -11.26
CA SER A 82 11.05 -28.66 -11.46
C SER A 82 9.94 -28.99 -10.46
N ASP A 83 9.93 -28.38 -9.28
CA ASP A 83 8.95 -28.69 -8.22
C ASP A 83 7.80 -27.68 -8.13
N ARG A 84 7.74 -26.69 -9.04
CA ARG A 84 6.72 -25.63 -8.96
C ARG A 84 5.32 -26.13 -9.23
N ASN A 85 4.49 -26.15 -8.18
CA ASN A 85 3.07 -26.38 -8.31
C ASN A 85 2.34 -25.13 -8.85
N LEU A 86 1.74 -25.25 -10.04
CA LEU A 86 0.99 -24.17 -10.71
C LEU A 86 -0.18 -23.65 -9.87
N VAL A 87 -0.93 -24.55 -9.22
CA VAL A 87 -2.12 -24.20 -8.43
C VAL A 87 -1.71 -23.34 -7.24
N LEU A 88 -0.66 -23.73 -6.53
CA LEU A 88 -0.17 -22.98 -5.37
C LEU A 88 0.42 -21.62 -5.79
N SER A 89 1.09 -21.56 -6.94
CA SER A 89 1.68 -20.31 -7.45
C SER A 89 0.63 -19.26 -7.81
N TRP A 90 -0.40 -19.66 -8.55
CA TRP A 90 -1.52 -18.78 -8.88
C TRP A 90 -2.40 -18.47 -7.67
N GLY A 91 -2.60 -19.44 -6.78
CA GLY A 91 -3.31 -19.25 -5.51
C GLY A 91 -2.67 -18.13 -4.67
N SER A 92 -1.35 -18.19 -4.43
CA SER A 92 -0.62 -17.14 -3.70
C SER A 92 -0.75 -15.77 -4.37
N ALA A 93 -0.64 -15.70 -5.71
CA ALA A 93 -0.82 -14.44 -6.44
C ALA A 93 -2.20 -13.83 -6.25
N VAL A 94 -3.25 -14.64 -6.36
CA VAL A 94 -4.63 -14.18 -6.12
C VAL A 94 -4.78 -13.73 -4.67
N THR A 95 -4.31 -14.49 -3.70
CA THR A 95 -4.41 -14.14 -2.27
C THR A 95 -3.70 -12.82 -1.96
N TYR A 96 -2.49 -12.60 -2.47
CA TYR A 96 -1.75 -11.36 -2.21
C TYR A 96 -2.44 -10.16 -2.84
N ILE A 97 -2.93 -10.31 -4.07
CA ILE A 97 -3.65 -9.23 -4.78
C ILE A 97 -4.95 -8.88 -4.04
N LEU A 98 -5.76 -9.88 -3.68
CA LEU A 98 -7.01 -9.66 -2.95
C LEU A 98 -6.75 -9.00 -1.60
N THR A 99 -5.75 -9.47 -0.86
CA THR A 99 -5.39 -8.90 0.44
C THR A 99 -4.95 -7.45 0.31
N LEU A 100 -4.14 -7.12 -0.70
CA LEU A 100 -3.72 -5.76 -1.00
C LEU A 100 -4.92 -4.86 -1.33
N ILE A 101 -5.83 -5.31 -2.20
CA ILE A 101 -7.05 -4.55 -2.55
C ILE A 101 -7.90 -4.32 -1.30
N THR A 102 -8.15 -5.35 -0.50
CA THR A 102 -8.92 -5.23 0.75
C THR A 102 -8.26 -4.26 1.72
N ALA A 103 -6.94 -4.34 1.90
CA ALA A 103 -6.21 -3.41 2.77
C ALA A 103 -6.34 -1.96 2.30
N LEU A 104 -6.15 -1.70 0.99
CA LEU A 104 -6.34 -0.36 0.41
C LEU A 104 -7.75 0.18 0.62
N ILE A 105 -8.78 -0.66 0.47
CA ILE A 105 -10.18 -0.26 0.70
C ILE A 105 -10.42 0.05 2.19
N VAL A 106 -10.01 -0.84 3.09
CA VAL A 106 -10.26 -0.70 4.53
C VAL A 106 -9.54 0.54 5.07
N PHE A 107 -8.24 0.66 4.82
CA PHE A 107 -7.46 1.79 5.31
C PHE A 107 -7.80 3.08 4.56
N GLY A 108 -8.07 3.01 3.26
CA GLY A 108 -8.50 4.16 2.46
C GLY A 108 -9.83 4.74 2.93
N LYS A 109 -10.83 3.87 3.16
CA LYS A 109 -12.12 4.31 3.71
C LYS A 109 -11.94 4.94 5.08
N ARG A 110 -11.19 4.30 5.97
CA ARG A 110 -10.95 4.84 7.30
C ARG A 110 -10.18 6.15 7.27
N TYR A 111 -9.21 6.28 6.37
CA TYR A 111 -8.50 7.54 6.13
C TYR A 111 -9.45 8.63 5.62
N SER A 112 -10.39 8.30 4.73
CA SER A 112 -11.37 9.26 4.21
C SER A 112 -12.37 9.77 5.25
N ASP A 113 -12.55 9.05 6.36
CA ASP A 113 -13.33 9.53 7.51
C ASP A 113 -12.55 10.55 8.37
N SER A 114 -11.25 10.77 8.09
CA SER A 114 -10.41 11.64 8.90
C SER A 114 -10.76 13.11 8.73
N LYS A 115 -10.87 13.80 9.87
CA LYS A 115 -10.99 15.24 9.98
C LYS A 115 -9.72 15.74 10.65
N ILE A 116 -9.16 16.83 10.18
CA ILE A 116 -7.98 17.44 10.83
C ILE A 116 -8.45 18.29 12.01
N HIS A 117 -7.82 18.06 13.16
CA HIS A 117 -8.05 18.82 14.39
C HIS A 117 -6.89 19.78 14.63
N ALA A 118 -7.15 20.91 15.28
CA ALA A 118 -6.06 21.69 15.85
C ALA A 118 -5.48 20.92 17.04
N TRP A 119 -4.17 21.04 17.27
CA TRP A 119 -3.43 20.23 18.25
C TRP A 119 -4.03 20.25 19.67
N GLU A 120 -4.47 21.42 20.12
CA GLU A 120 -5.01 21.65 21.47
C GLU A 120 -6.55 21.75 21.50
N LYS A 121 -7.25 21.34 20.43
CA LYS A 121 -8.71 21.42 20.37
C LYS A 121 -9.36 20.06 20.17
N ASN A 122 -10.42 19.80 20.92
CA ASN A 122 -11.25 18.60 20.78
C ASN A 122 -12.19 18.65 19.56
N THR A 123 -12.33 19.81 18.92
CA THR A 123 -13.14 20.00 17.72
C THR A 123 -12.31 19.99 16.44
N SER A 124 -12.88 19.43 15.39
CA SER A 124 -12.28 19.47 14.05
C SER A 124 -12.25 20.89 13.50
N LEU A 125 -11.28 21.20 12.65
CA LEU A 125 -11.21 22.51 11.98
C LEU A 125 -12.43 22.78 11.10
N VAL A 126 -12.88 21.75 10.38
CA VAL A 126 -14.09 21.72 9.55
C VAL A 126 -14.66 20.32 9.61
N ASP A 127 -15.98 20.19 9.59
CA ASP A 127 -16.68 18.91 9.63
C ASP A 127 -16.72 18.18 8.28
N SER A 128 -15.59 18.19 7.55
CA SER A 128 -15.42 17.45 6.30
C SER A 128 -13.95 17.10 6.05
N PHE A 129 -13.71 15.96 5.39
CA PHE A 129 -12.37 15.48 5.05
C PHE A 129 -11.59 16.48 4.19
N TRP A 130 -12.21 16.95 3.10
CA TRP A 130 -11.59 17.89 2.17
C TRP A 130 -11.52 19.31 2.73
N GLY A 131 -12.57 19.75 3.44
CA GLY A 131 -12.60 21.09 4.02
C GLY A 131 -11.54 21.28 5.09
N SER A 132 -11.34 20.28 5.98
CA SER A 132 -10.31 20.37 7.02
C SER A 132 -8.89 20.44 6.43
N ARG A 133 -8.62 19.69 5.35
CA ARG A 133 -7.34 19.79 4.60
C ARG A 133 -7.16 21.13 3.90
N ALA A 134 -8.17 21.60 3.16
CA ALA A 134 -8.11 22.90 2.48
C ALA A 134 -7.83 24.05 3.46
N VAL A 135 -8.45 24.01 4.65
CA VAL A 135 -8.18 24.99 5.71
C VAL A 135 -6.76 24.87 6.24
N THR A 136 -6.23 23.66 6.42
CA THR A 136 -4.83 23.48 6.89
C THR A 136 -3.79 23.95 5.87
N PHE A 137 -4.08 23.86 4.57
CA PHE A 137 -3.19 24.37 3.52
C PHE A 137 -3.20 25.90 3.40
N THR A 138 -4.30 26.54 3.78
CA THR A 138 -4.42 28.01 3.75
C THR A 138 -3.94 28.67 5.05
N ARG A 139 -3.97 27.95 6.17
CA ARG A 139 -3.49 28.44 7.47
C ARG A 139 -2.04 28.01 7.69
N SER A 140 -1.13 28.96 7.57
CA SER A 140 0.25 28.80 8.02
C SER A 140 0.27 28.52 9.52
N CYS A 141 1.09 27.57 9.95
CA CYS A 141 1.35 27.37 11.37
C CYS A 141 2.85 27.24 11.60
N ASN A 142 3.36 28.05 12.52
CA ASN A 142 4.78 28.16 12.83
C ASN A 142 5.18 27.34 14.08
N GLU A 143 4.21 26.72 14.74
CA GLU A 143 4.46 25.88 15.93
C GLU A 143 4.92 24.47 15.52
N SER A 144 5.64 23.79 16.41
CA SER A 144 6.11 22.42 16.16
C SER A 144 4.97 21.43 16.01
N SER A 145 3.83 21.66 16.67
CA SER A 145 2.68 20.75 16.65
C SER A 145 1.36 21.51 16.49
N CYS A 146 0.89 21.61 15.24
CA CYS A 146 -0.25 22.46 14.89
C CYS A 146 -1.55 21.70 14.66
N TYR A 147 -1.43 20.53 14.04
CA TYR A 147 -2.57 19.78 13.53
C TYR A 147 -2.43 18.31 13.90
N ALA A 148 -3.52 17.70 14.33
CA ALA A 148 -3.60 16.29 14.69
C ALA A 148 -4.39 15.51 13.65
N MET A 149 -3.90 14.29 13.38
CA MET A 149 -4.51 13.33 12.47
C MET A 149 -5.69 12.61 13.15
N GLY A 150 -6.76 13.36 13.41
CA GLY A 150 -7.93 12.93 14.17
C GLY A 150 -8.02 13.57 15.56
N ASN A 151 -9.05 13.21 16.33
CA ASN A 151 -9.28 13.78 17.65
C ASN A 151 -8.21 13.31 18.64
N ARG A 152 -7.54 14.27 19.29
CA ARG A 152 -6.49 14.02 20.27
C ARG A 152 -7.00 13.78 21.69
N PHE A 153 -8.30 13.79 21.91
CA PHE A 153 -8.90 13.60 23.22
C PHE A 153 -9.68 12.29 23.27
N GLY A 154 -9.43 11.47 24.30
CA GLY A 154 -10.15 10.24 24.56
C GLY A 154 -11.59 10.49 25.02
N ALA A 155 -12.36 9.41 25.21
CA ALA A 155 -13.73 9.49 25.71
C ALA A 155 -13.84 10.10 27.12
N ASP A 156 -12.76 10.02 27.90
CA ASP A 156 -12.61 10.62 29.22
C ASP A 156 -12.16 12.09 29.18
N GLY A 157 -12.01 12.66 27.99
CA GLY A 157 -11.55 14.04 27.78
C GLY A 157 -10.06 14.25 28.01
N LYS A 158 -9.27 13.21 28.26
CA LYS A 158 -7.81 13.33 28.41
C LYS A 158 -7.10 13.30 27.06
N PRO A 159 -5.95 14.00 26.93
CA PRO A 159 -5.17 13.95 25.71
C PRO A 159 -4.59 12.55 25.48
N LEU A 160 -4.66 12.08 24.25
CA LEU A 160 -4.11 10.82 23.78
C LEU A 160 -2.64 11.02 23.40
N GLU A 161 -1.77 10.11 23.87
CA GLU A 161 -0.33 10.19 23.63
C GLU A 161 0.08 9.76 22.20
N TYR A 162 -0.78 9.02 21.49
CA TYR A 162 -0.40 8.30 20.25
C TYR A 162 -1.07 8.82 18.98
N VAL A 163 -1.54 10.07 18.95
CA VAL A 163 -2.13 10.66 17.75
C VAL A 163 -1.04 11.36 16.95
N ASP A 164 -0.88 10.96 15.70
CA ASP A 164 0.15 11.51 14.83
C ASP A 164 -0.17 12.94 14.43
N GLN A 165 0.88 13.73 14.26
CA GLN A 165 0.77 15.08 13.72
C GLN A 165 0.42 15.02 12.23
N TYR A 166 -0.53 15.85 11.84
CA TYR A 166 -0.82 16.12 10.43
C TYR A 166 0.09 17.23 9.91
N LEU A 167 0.86 16.91 8.87
CA LEU A 167 1.76 17.85 8.20
C LEU A 167 1.26 18.05 6.77
N PRO A 168 0.63 19.20 6.43
CA PRO A 168 -0.01 19.41 5.13
C PRO A 168 0.92 19.12 3.94
N TYR A 169 2.18 19.52 4.05
CA TYR A 169 3.18 19.37 2.98
C TYR A 169 3.90 18.02 2.96
N VAL A 170 3.52 17.09 3.84
CA VAL A 170 4.16 15.77 3.95
C VAL A 170 3.13 14.66 3.86
N THR A 171 2.11 14.69 4.72
CA THR A 171 1.18 13.58 4.94
C THR A 171 0.40 13.20 3.67
N ASP A 172 -0.34 14.15 3.09
CA ASP A 172 -1.11 13.95 1.86
C ASP A 172 -0.21 13.80 0.61
N PRO A 173 0.82 14.64 0.39
CA PRO A 173 1.74 14.48 -0.74
C PRO A 173 2.44 13.12 -0.77
N ALA A 174 2.82 12.55 0.37
CA ALA A 174 3.43 11.22 0.44
C ALA A 174 2.46 10.13 -0.05
N LEU A 175 1.19 10.16 0.37
CA LEU A 175 0.19 9.21 -0.11
C LEU A 175 -0.09 9.40 -1.60
N ALA A 176 -0.17 10.65 -2.07
CA ALA A 176 -0.37 10.96 -3.49
C ALA A 176 0.77 10.40 -4.35
N LEU A 177 2.03 10.60 -3.91
CA LEU A 177 3.21 10.06 -4.58
C LEU A 177 3.18 8.52 -4.61
N LEU A 178 2.89 7.87 -3.48
CA LEU A 178 2.78 6.41 -3.41
C LEU A 178 1.65 5.88 -4.30
N GLY A 179 0.51 6.56 -4.34
CA GLY A 179 -0.60 6.25 -5.24
C GLY A 179 -0.20 6.37 -6.71
N LEU A 180 0.52 7.43 -7.07
CA LEU A 180 1.05 7.62 -8.43
C LEU A 180 2.05 6.51 -8.80
N LEU A 181 2.97 6.17 -7.91
CA LEU A 181 3.92 5.08 -8.12
C LEU A 181 3.21 3.74 -8.31
N LEU A 182 2.15 3.48 -7.54
CA LEU A 182 1.35 2.26 -7.68
C LEU A 182 0.66 2.23 -9.05
N PHE A 183 0.04 3.34 -9.46
CA PHE A 183 -0.58 3.46 -10.77
C PHE A 183 0.42 3.22 -11.91
N VAL A 184 1.58 3.88 -11.86
CA VAL A 184 2.66 3.67 -12.86
C VAL A 184 3.12 2.21 -12.87
N SER A 185 3.26 1.58 -11.70
CA SER A 185 3.64 0.17 -11.60
C SER A 185 2.61 -0.75 -12.25
N ILE A 186 1.31 -0.49 -12.06
CA ILE A 186 0.22 -1.23 -12.72
C ILE A 186 0.30 -1.05 -14.24
N VAL A 187 0.44 0.18 -14.72
CA VAL A 187 0.58 0.45 -16.16
C VAL A 187 1.78 -0.31 -16.74
N VAL A 188 2.93 -0.28 -16.06
CA VAL A 188 4.13 -1.03 -16.47
C VAL A 188 3.88 -2.53 -16.49
N LEU A 189 3.16 -3.08 -15.49
CA LEU A 189 2.79 -4.50 -15.46
C LEU A 189 1.90 -4.85 -16.65
N LEU A 190 0.85 -4.07 -16.91
CA LEU A 190 -0.08 -4.31 -18.02
C LEU A 190 0.65 -4.24 -19.37
N VAL A 191 1.48 -3.21 -19.59
CA VAL A 191 2.31 -3.11 -20.79
C VAL A 191 3.24 -4.33 -20.89
N THR A 192 3.84 -4.74 -19.78
CA THR A 192 4.73 -5.92 -19.77
C THR A 192 3.97 -7.21 -20.10
N ILE A 193 2.73 -7.37 -19.65
CA ILE A 193 1.91 -8.56 -19.94
C ILE A 193 1.44 -8.54 -21.40
N PHE A 194 0.92 -7.41 -21.90
CA PHE A 194 0.27 -7.34 -23.21
C PHE A 194 1.21 -7.05 -24.38
N ARG A 195 2.43 -6.54 -24.13
CA ARG A 195 3.42 -6.37 -25.20
C ARG A 195 3.81 -7.75 -25.71
N LYS A 196 3.59 -8.00 -27.00
CA LYS A 196 4.06 -9.24 -27.65
C LYS A 196 5.57 -9.36 -27.44
N PRO A 197 6.12 -10.57 -27.21
CA PRO A 197 7.56 -10.76 -27.29
C PRO A 197 8.02 -10.26 -28.67
N PRO A 198 9.18 -9.61 -28.78
CA PRO A 198 9.73 -9.27 -30.09
C PRO A 198 9.72 -10.56 -30.91
N ALA A 199 9.20 -10.50 -32.14
CA ALA A 199 9.32 -11.60 -33.06
C ALA A 199 10.80 -11.98 -33.05
N SER A 200 11.12 -13.18 -32.57
CA SER A 200 12.39 -13.78 -32.93
C SER A 200 12.41 -13.67 -34.44
N LEU A 201 13.38 -12.93 -34.99
CA LEU A 201 13.75 -13.10 -36.39
C LEU A 201 13.77 -14.61 -36.59
N GLU A 202 12.84 -15.09 -37.42
CA GLU A 202 12.77 -16.49 -37.79
C GLU A 202 14.20 -16.89 -38.12
N GLN A 203 14.67 -17.87 -37.39
CA GLN A 203 15.92 -18.54 -37.63
C GLN A 203 15.74 -19.25 -38.98
N ASN A 204 15.91 -18.50 -40.07
CA ASN A 204 16.41 -19.03 -41.31
C ASN A 204 17.85 -19.51 -41.02
N ASP A 205 18.18 -20.65 -41.63
CA ASP A 205 19.48 -21.35 -41.62
C ASP A 205 19.68 -22.32 -40.45
N TYR A 206 19.12 -23.53 -40.54
CA TYR A 206 19.76 -24.73 -41.15
C TYR A 206 18.78 -25.92 -41.16
#